data_AF-A0A1Y1L268-F1
#
_entry.id   AF-A0A1Y1L268-F1
#
_cell.length_a   1.000
_cell.length_b   1.000
_cell.length_c   1.000
_cell.angle_alpha   90.00
_cell.angle_beta   90.00
_cell.angle_gamma   90.00
#
_symmetry.space_group_name_H-M   'P 1'
#
loop_
_entity.id
_entity.type
_entity.pdbx_description
1 polymer ?
#
loop_
_entity_poly.entity_id
_entity_poly.type
_entity_poly.pdbx_seq_one_letter_code
_entity_poly.pdbx_strand_id
1 'polypeptide(L)'
;ETAAVFDLGGGSTQIVFQPTFKAAKAGGMPEKLAEGDHKFSLDFGGQKFELYQHSHLGYGLMEARNAIHRLLVNDMKKSKEDDTTWQTKPIVHPCITPGRTREIEVEFDKDTKKTYNFTGPAEPSAS
;
A
#
# COMPACT_ATOMS: atom_id res chain seq x y z
N GLU A 1 -29.88 4.68 3.19
CA GLU A 1 -28.63 4.65 2.41
C GLU A 1 -27.46 4.45 3.36
N THR A 2 -26.37 3.83 2.90
CA THR A 2 -25.17 3.56 3.68
C THR A 2 -23.98 4.32 3.10
N ALA A 3 -23.00 4.67 3.92
CA ALA A 3 -21.72 5.19 3.45
C ALA A 3 -20.67 4.07 3.42
N ALA A 4 -19.81 4.07 2.40
CA ALA A 4 -18.62 3.22 2.38
C ALA A 4 -17.55 3.82 3.31
N VAL A 5 -16.78 2.96 3.95
CA VAL A 5 -15.65 3.33 4.81
C VAL A 5 -14.36 2.84 4.17
N PHE A 6 -13.40 3.74 4.05
CA PHE A 6 -12.02 3.46 3.68
C PHE A 6 -11.14 3.92 4.83
N ASP A 7 -10.40 2.99 5.42
CA ASP A 7 -9.46 3.29 6.50
C ASP A 7 -8.03 2.98 6.05
N LEU A 8 -7.10 3.87 6.41
CA LEU A 8 -5.69 3.74 6.10
C LEU A 8 -4.89 3.82 7.39
N GLY A 9 -4.59 2.65 7.94
CA GLY A 9 -3.70 2.50 9.08
C GLY A 9 -2.22 2.46 8.68
N GLY A 10 -1.35 2.29 9.67
CA GLY A 10 0.09 2.11 9.43
C GLY A 10 0.43 0.77 8.77
N GLY A 11 -0.18 -0.32 9.25
CA GLY A 11 0.10 -1.70 8.82
C GLY A 11 -0.83 -2.27 7.75
N SER A 12 -2.03 -1.71 7.62
CA SER A 12 -3.07 -2.21 6.70
C SER A 12 -3.95 -1.07 6.20
N THR A 13 -4.71 -1.36 5.15
CA THR A 13 -5.83 -0.53 4.70
C THR A 13 -7.09 -1.38 4.63
N GLN A 14 -8.22 -0.78 4.99
CA GLN A 14 -9.51 -1.44 5.10
C GLN A 14 -10.51 -0.78 4.19
N ILE A 15 -11.39 -1.61 3.64
CA ILE A 15 -12.53 -1.19 2.84
C ILE A 15 -13.75 -1.93 3.34
N VAL A 16 -14.82 -1.17 3.63
CA VAL A 16 -16.13 -1.72 4.02
C VAL A 16 -17.23 -0.99 3.28
N PHE A 17 -18.09 -1.71 2.58
CA PHE A 17 -19.26 -1.13 1.92
C PHE A 17 -20.37 -2.14 1.74
N GLN A 18 -21.61 -1.65 1.64
CA GLN A 18 -22.74 -2.44 1.17
C GLN A 18 -22.73 -2.44 -0.37
N PRO A 19 -22.51 -3.58 -1.04
CA PRO A 19 -22.52 -3.63 -2.49
C PRO A 19 -23.93 -3.38 -3.06
N THR A 20 -24.00 -2.79 -4.25
CA THR A 20 -25.25 -2.69 -5.01
C THR A 20 -25.17 -3.55 -6.27
N PHE A 21 -26.01 -4.58 -6.35
CA PHE A 21 -26.08 -5.49 -7.50
C PHE A 21 -27.17 -5.03 -8.47
N LYS A 22 -26.90 -3.95 -9.21
CA LYS A 22 -27.79 -3.56 -10.33
C LYS A 22 -27.63 -4.61 -11.43
N ALA A 23 -28.74 -5.13 -11.97
CA ALA A 23 -28.73 -6.03 -13.13
C ALA A 23 -28.06 -5.32 -14.32
N ALA A 24 -26.80 -5.61 -14.58
CA ALA A 24 -26.04 -4.96 -15.64
C ALA A 24 -26.52 -5.49 -17.00
N LYS A 25 -27.29 -4.68 -17.75
CA LYS A 25 -27.64 -4.95 -19.16
C LYS A 25 -26.42 -5.17 -20.07
N ALA A 26 -25.22 -4.78 -19.61
CA ALA A 26 -23.95 -4.90 -20.33
C ALA A 26 -22.86 -5.65 -19.54
N GLY A 27 -23.21 -6.39 -18.48
CA GLY A 27 -22.31 -7.30 -17.77
C GLY A 27 -21.33 -6.67 -16.78
N GLY A 28 -20.94 -7.46 -15.77
CA GLY A 28 -19.76 -7.23 -14.93
C GLY A 28 -19.96 -7.44 -13.42
N MET A 29 -21.13 -7.13 -12.87
CA MET A 29 -21.41 -7.27 -11.44
C MET A 29 -22.19 -8.56 -11.15
N PRO A 30 -21.78 -9.37 -10.15
CA PRO A 30 -22.51 -10.57 -9.76
C PRO A 30 -23.90 -10.21 -9.19
N GLU A 31 -24.79 -11.20 -9.07
CA GLU A 31 -26.15 -10.98 -8.52
C GLU A 31 -26.18 -10.81 -7.00
N LYS A 32 -25.15 -11.32 -6.32
CA LYS A 32 -24.97 -11.27 -4.87
C LYS A 32 -23.49 -11.30 -4.53
N LEU A 33 -23.13 -11.01 -3.28
CA LEU A 33 -21.76 -11.14 -2.84
C LEU A 33 -21.36 -12.62 -2.83
N ALA A 34 -20.17 -12.92 -3.33
CA ALA A 34 -19.63 -14.27 -3.26
C ALA A 34 -19.46 -14.68 -1.79
N GLU A 35 -19.54 -15.99 -1.52
CA GLU A 35 -19.23 -16.50 -0.19
C GLU A 35 -17.71 -16.41 0.07
N GLY A 36 -17.33 -16.12 1.31
CA GLY A 36 -15.94 -16.06 1.76
C GLY A 36 -15.71 -15.06 2.89
N ASP A 37 -14.46 -14.94 3.34
CA ASP A 37 -14.08 -14.11 4.51
C ASP A 37 -14.37 -12.61 4.34
N HIS A 38 -14.53 -12.18 3.09
CA HIS A 38 -14.84 -10.80 2.74
C HIS A 38 -16.32 -10.45 2.92
N LYS A 39 -17.19 -11.44 3.14
CA LYS A 39 -18.63 -11.27 3.30
C LYS A 39 -18.98 -11.21 4.79
N PHE A 40 -19.60 -10.10 5.20
CA PHE A 40 -20.03 -9.88 6.57
C PHE A 40 -21.53 -9.58 6.63
N SER A 41 -22.26 -10.34 7.45
CA SER A 41 -23.69 -10.14 7.68
C SER A 41 -23.91 -9.37 8.97
N LEU A 42 -24.63 -8.26 8.90
CA LEU A 42 -24.92 -7.38 10.03
C LEU A 42 -26.43 -7.22 10.21
N ASP A 43 -26.92 -7.44 11.43
CA ASP A 43 -28.27 -7.06 11.86
C ASP A 43 -28.18 -5.83 12.74
N PHE A 44 -28.70 -4.70 12.27
CA PHE A 44 -28.59 -3.41 12.95
C PHE A 44 -29.84 -2.57 12.73
N GLY A 45 -30.42 -2.05 13.82
CA GLY A 45 -31.62 -1.20 13.76
C GLY A 45 -32.83 -1.91 13.13
N GLY A 46 -32.92 -3.25 13.22
CA GLY A 46 -33.97 -4.06 12.61
C GLY A 46 -33.81 -4.25 11.09
N GLN A 47 -32.67 -3.87 10.51
CA GLN A 47 -32.33 -4.08 9.10
C GLN A 47 -31.16 -5.05 8.97
N LYS A 48 -31.21 -5.89 7.95
CA LYS A 48 -30.14 -6.83 7.61
C LYS A 48 -29.30 -6.28 6.47
N PHE A 49 -27.99 -6.31 6.65
CA PHE A 49 -27.00 -5.84 5.68
C PHE A 49 -26.05 -6.98 5.31
N GLU A 50 -25.72 -7.08 4.02
CA GLU A 50 -24.61 -7.88 3.52
C GLU A 50 -23.51 -6.89 3.09
N LEU A 51 -22.38 -6.93 3.77
CA LEU A 51 -21.26 -6.01 3.61
C LEU A 51 -20.07 -6.73 2.99
N TYR A 52 -19.43 -6.10 2.01
CA TYR A 52 -18.05 -6.42 1.68
C TYR A 52 -17.16 -5.77 2.73
N GLN A 53 -16.27 -6.54 3.34
CA GLN A 53 -15.26 -6.07 4.26
C GLN A 53 -13.94 -6.77 3.96
N HIS A 54 -12.87 -6.00 3.78
CA HIS A 54 -11.54 -6.59 3.62
C HIS A 54 -10.46 -5.72 4.25
N SER A 55 -9.43 -6.37 4.80
CA SER A 55 -8.23 -5.73 5.34
C SER A 55 -7.02 -6.18 4.52
N HIS A 56 -6.35 -5.25 3.87
CA HIS A 56 -5.14 -5.50 3.09
C HIS A 56 -3.91 -5.28 3.98
N LEU A 57 -3.48 -6.34 4.67
CA LEU A 57 -2.26 -6.32 5.47
C LEU A 57 -1.03 -6.06 4.60
N GLY A 58 -0.11 -5.21 5.06
CA GLY A 58 1.08 -4.79 4.32
C GLY A 58 0.83 -3.62 3.36
N TYR A 59 -0.41 -3.20 3.19
CA TYR A 59 -0.80 -2.06 2.34
C TYR A 59 -1.17 -0.80 3.14
N GLY A 60 -0.87 -0.80 4.45
CA GLY A 60 -0.95 0.43 5.25
C GLY A 60 0.14 1.43 4.88
N LEU A 61 0.01 2.66 5.37
CA LEU A 61 0.88 3.77 5.01
C LEU A 61 2.37 3.50 5.28
N MET A 62 2.70 2.91 6.43
CA MET A 62 4.07 2.64 6.83
C MET A 62 4.64 1.43 6.09
N GLU A 63 3.84 0.36 5.99
CA GLU A 63 4.26 -0.86 5.30
C GLU A 63 4.45 -0.65 3.79
N ALA A 64 3.55 0.11 3.15
CA ALA A 64 3.70 0.49 1.75
C ALA A 64 5.00 1.28 1.53
N ARG A 65 5.30 2.24 2.42
CA ARG A 65 6.55 3.00 2.38
C ARG A 65 7.77 2.09 2.52
N ASN A 66 7.78 1.19 3.49
CA ASN A 66 8.87 0.23 3.71
C ASN A 66 9.06 -0.68 2.49
N ALA A 67 7.96 -1.16 1.89
CA ALA A 67 8.00 -2.00 0.70
C ALA A 67 8.61 -1.26 -0.50
N ILE A 68 8.26 0.01 -0.73
CA ILE A 68 8.82 0.82 -1.81
C ILE A 68 10.32 1.07 -1.60
N HIS A 69 10.74 1.42 -0.38
CA HIS A 69 12.18 1.60 -0.09
C HIS A 69 12.97 0.31 -0.30
N ARG A 70 12.46 -0.83 0.19
CA ARG A 70 13.08 -2.15 0.00
C ARG A 70 13.18 -2.51 -1.48
N LEU A 71 12.11 -2.28 -2.26
CA LEU A 71 12.09 -2.54 -3.69
C LEU A 71 13.20 -1.75 -4.40
N LEU A 72 13.27 -0.43 -4.16
CA LEU A 72 14.30 0.41 -4.77
C LEU A 72 15.71 -0.06 -4.45
N VAL A 73 15.99 -0.39 -3.17
CA VAL A 73 17.33 -0.84 -2.78
C VAL A 73 17.67 -2.21 -3.36
N ASN A 74 16.70 -3.12 -3.46
CA ASN A 74 16.89 -4.41 -4.11
C ASN A 74 17.17 -4.27 -5.61
N ASP A 75 16.47 -3.36 -6.29
CA ASP A 75 16.70 -3.08 -7.70
C ASP A 75 18.08 -2.45 -7.92
N MET A 76 18.50 -1.55 -7.03
CA MET A 76 19.87 -0.99 -7.02
C MET A 76 20.93 -2.09 -6.83
N LYS A 77 20.74 -3.00 -5.86
CA LYS A 77 21.64 -4.16 -5.66
C LYS A 77 21.76 -5.02 -6.91
N LYS A 78 20.63 -5.35 -7.56
CA LYS A 78 20.61 -6.15 -8.79
C LYS A 78 21.29 -5.45 -9.97
N SER A 79 21.12 -4.13 -10.10
CA SER A 79 21.69 -3.35 -11.21
C SER A 79 23.18 -3.06 -11.07
N LYS A 80 23.75 -3.20 -9.86
CA LYS A 80 25.13 -2.83 -9.51
C LYS A 80 25.82 -3.95 -8.74
N GLU A 81 25.69 -5.18 -9.22
CA GLU A 81 26.10 -6.39 -8.51
C GLU A 81 27.58 -6.36 -8.06
N ASP A 82 28.45 -5.77 -8.89
CA ASP A 82 29.90 -5.65 -8.62
C ASP A 82 30.34 -4.33 -7.95
N ASP A 83 29.45 -3.34 -7.84
CA ASP A 83 29.77 -2.03 -7.27
C ASP A 83 28.99 -1.81 -5.99
N THR A 84 29.69 -1.80 -4.85
CA THR A 84 29.07 -1.51 -3.53
C THR A 84 29.16 -0.03 -3.14
N THR A 85 29.84 0.81 -3.93
CA THR A 85 30.06 2.22 -3.60
C THR A 85 28.78 3.05 -3.59
N TRP A 86 27.72 2.59 -4.26
CA TRP A 86 26.42 3.27 -4.19
C TRP A 86 25.78 3.17 -2.81
N GLN A 87 26.14 2.17 -1.99
CA GLN A 87 25.54 1.97 -0.67
C GLN A 87 25.90 3.10 0.32
N THR A 88 26.98 3.84 0.05
CA THR A 88 27.41 4.99 0.85
C THR A 88 27.04 6.33 0.22
N LYS A 89 26.53 6.34 -1.01
CA LYS A 89 26.08 7.54 -1.72
C LYS A 89 24.58 7.77 -1.49
N PRO A 90 24.10 9.02 -1.55
CA PRO A 90 22.66 9.29 -1.50
C PRO A 90 21.91 8.61 -2.64
N ILE A 91 20.86 7.87 -2.29
CA ILE A 91 19.95 7.21 -3.24
C ILE A 91 18.82 8.17 -3.55
N VAL A 92 18.63 8.50 -4.83
CA VAL A 92 17.54 9.39 -5.25
C VAL A 92 16.20 8.66 -5.18
N HIS A 93 15.22 9.24 -4.50
CA HIS A 93 13.88 8.67 -4.36
C HIS A 93 12.79 9.73 -4.61
N PRO A 94 11.89 9.53 -5.59
CA PRO A 94 10.95 10.56 -6.03
C PRO A 94 9.92 10.97 -4.97
N CYS A 95 9.57 10.07 -4.05
CA CYS A 95 8.64 10.39 -2.94
C CYS A 95 9.30 11.11 -1.75
N ILE A 96 10.59 11.47 -1.85
CA ILE A 96 11.26 12.33 -0.87
C ILE A 96 11.22 13.77 -1.40
N THR A 97 10.93 14.72 -0.53
CA THR A 97 10.88 16.15 -0.87
C THR A 97 12.15 16.57 -1.62
N PRO A 98 12.04 17.31 -2.75
CA PRO A 98 13.20 17.73 -3.52
C PRO A 98 14.29 18.40 -2.68
N GLY A 99 15.56 18.04 -2.95
CA GLY A 99 16.74 18.54 -2.25
C GLY A 99 16.88 18.11 -0.77
N ARG A 100 15.92 17.38 -0.20
CA ARG A 100 15.97 16.92 1.19
C ARG A 100 16.56 15.52 1.29
N THR A 101 17.54 15.36 2.16
CA THR A 101 18.10 14.05 2.53
C THR A 101 17.50 13.55 3.83
N ARG A 102 17.29 12.23 3.93
CA ARG A 102 16.89 11.52 5.15
C ARG A 102 17.64 10.21 5.26
N GLU A 103 18.02 9.86 6.49
CA GLU A 103 18.45 8.51 6.83
C GLU A 103 17.23 7.62 6.99
N ILE A 104 17.23 6.49 6.29
CA ILE A 104 16.12 5.55 6.27
C ILE A 104 16.69 4.15 6.52
N GLU A 105 16.22 3.52 7.59
CA GLU A 105 16.47 2.10 7.84
C GLU A 105 15.57 1.27 6.91
N VAL A 106 16.20 0.42 6.10
CA VAL A 106 15.52 -0.47 5.17
C VAL A 106 15.61 -1.89 5.71
N GLU A 107 14.45 -2.47 5.99
CA GLU A 107 14.29 -3.85 6.44
C GLU A 107 14.07 -4.77 5.24
N PHE A 108 14.98 -5.74 5.04
CA PHE A 108 14.89 -6.72 3.96
C PHE A 108 14.11 -7.96 4.40
N ASP A 109 14.33 -8.39 5.64
CA ASP A 109 13.65 -9.47 6.34
C ASP A 109 13.67 -9.17 7.85
N LYS A 110 13.30 -10.14 8.69
CA LYS A 110 13.20 -9.96 10.15
C LYS A 110 14.56 -9.68 10.82
N ASP A 111 15.65 -10.16 10.24
CA ASP A 111 16.98 -10.16 10.85
C ASP A 111 17.95 -9.21 10.10
N THR A 112 17.63 -8.84 8.87
CA THR A 112 18.48 -8.06 7.98
C THR A 112 17.91 -6.66 7.78
N LYS A 113 18.59 -5.67 8.39
CA LYS A 113 18.29 -4.25 8.25
C LYS A 113 19.54 -3.47 7.91
N LYS A 114 19.41 -2.39 7.12
CA LYS A 114 20.51 -1.47 6.84
C LYS A 114 20.00 -0.06 6.59
N THR A 115 20.70 0.92 7.15
CA THR A 115 20.42 2.35 6.94
C THR A 115 21.09 2.87 5.67
N TYR A 116 20.34 3.64 4.89
CA TYR A 116 20.83 4.35 3.72
C TYR A 116 20.41 5.82 3.76
N ASN A 117 21.16 6.67 3.07
CA ASN A 117 20.78 8.05 2.83
C ASN A 117 19.91 8.12 1.57
N PHE A 118 18.65 8.54 1.72
CA PHE A 118 17.74 8.80 0.62
C PHE A 118 17.65 10.31 0.41
N THR A 119 17.74 10.77 -0.83
CA THR A 119 17.57 12.17 -1.19
C THR A 119 16.44 12.36 -2.18
N GLY A 120 15.67 13.43 -2.03
CA GLY A 120 14.71 13.83 -3.05
C GLY A 120 15.41 14.27 -4.34
N PRO A 121 14.70 14.26 -5.48
CA PRO A 121 15.24 14.77 -6.74
C PRO A 121 15.61 16.26 -6.62
N ALA A 122 16.46 16.76 -7.52
CA ALA A 122 16.87 18.16 -7.51
C ALA A 122 15.69 19.12 -7.82
N GLU A 123 14.79 18.68 -8.68
CA GLU A 123 13.58 19.39 -9.07
C GLU A 123 12.36 18.52 -8.77
N PRO A 124 11.18 19.13 -8.50
CA PRO A 124 9.95 18.35 -8.38
C PRO A 124 9.68 17.60 -9.67
N SER A 125 9.08 16.41 -9.56
CA SER A 125 8.55 15.73 -10.75
C SER A 125 7.54 16.66 -11.41
N ALA A 126 7.66 16.85 -12.74
CA ALA A 126 6.61 17.51 -13.50
C ALA A 126 5.28 16.80 -13.19
N SER A 127 4.31 17.58 -12.72
CA SER A 127 2.94 17.11 -12.45
C SER A 127 2.11 17.14 -13.72
#